data_AF-A0A263DAU7-F1
#
_entry.id   AF-A0A263DAU7-F1
#
_cell.length_a   1.000
_cell.length_b   1.000
_cell.length_c   1.000
_cell.angle_alpha   90.00
_cell.angle_beta   90.00
_cell.angle_gamma   90.00
#
_symmetry.space_group_name_H-M   'P 1'
#
loop_
_entity.id
_entity.type
_entity.pdbx_description
1 polymer ?
#
loop_
_entity_poly.entity_id
_entity_poly.type
_entity_poly.pdbx_seq_one_letter_code
_entity_poly.pdbx_strand_id
1 'polypeptide(L)'
;MSSAVLGIALAAGTAFGAVACASPVPAAPIGTPAPGGFSELADVRVLAEFDDAAGQNAESIALEPGGGAVVGMIAARQVVRVRGDGATEVLATMPVPAGGGGTTPVVGAAQVTGVARDQDGAVFFLYSAGQGGSTGIWRLAPGVAEPELIVPMPADSMPNAVLIDQSGDRFLVTDSTGGRVWEAPLSGGEPSVWSADPALAPSGFFGANGLKLHAGAVWVSNYDLGTIVRIAVERSGAAGAVAVHATGLAGIDDFDFTGRGEEILAALNDTNELVGVAADGTHRVLLDGADGLQGTTAVVVREDIAFISNGALREGDRPALRAARLVGG
;
A
#
# COMPACT_ATOMS: atom_id res chain seq x y z
N MET A 1 50.54 -47.14 -34.06
CA MET A 1 50.75 -45.78 -34.60
C MET A 1 51.32 -44.97 -33.43
N SER A 2 52.65 -44.92 -33.28
CA SER A 2 53.54 -43.82 -33.70
C SER A 2 53.15 -42.48 -33.07
N SER A 3 53.98 -41.69 -32.40
CA SER A 3 55.43 -41.66 -32.13
C SER A 3 55.61 -40.71 -30.91
N ALA A 4 56.46 -40.99 -29.91
CA ALA A 4 57.84 -40.47 -29.73
C ALA A 4 58.02 -38.98 -30.14
N VAL A 5 58.58 -38.07 -29.31
CA VAL A 5 60.02 -37.77 -29.12
C VAL A 5 60.07 -36.48 -28.25
N LEU A 6 60.72 -36.44 -27.07
CA LEU A 6 62.12 -36.03 -26.74
C LEU A 6 62.45 -34.52 -26.86
N GLY A 7 63.15 -33.99 -25.84
CA GLY A 7 64.02 -32.80 -25.89
C GLY A 7 63.98 -31.98 -24.59
N ILE A 8 64.91 -32.09 -23.62
CA ILE A 8 66.27 -31.49 -23.56
C ILE A 8 66.20 -29.96 -23.67
N ALA A 9 66.89 -29.08 -22.93
CA ALA A 9 67.62 -29.04 -21.65
C ALA A 9 68.20 -27.59 -21.55
N LEU A 10 68.57 -27.13 -20.35
CA LEU A 10 69.48 -25.98 -20.06
C LEU A 10 69.03 -24.58 -20.58
N ALA A 11 69.39 -23.42 -20.02
CA ALA A 11 70.49 -23.01 -19.14
C ALA A 11 70.13 -21.72 -18.34
N ALA A 12 71.00 -21.45 -17.37
CA ALA A 12 71.15 -20.29 -16.51
C ALA A 12 71.12 -18.90 -17.19
N GLY A 13 70.79 -17.87 -16.39
CA GLY A 13 70.95 -16.46 -16.77
C GLY A 13 70.64 -15.47 -15.64
N THR A 14 71.65 -15.24 -14.80
CA THR A 14 71.94 -14.08 -13.93
C THR A 14 71.00 -12.85 -13.90
N ALA A 15 70.57 -12.53 -12.68
CA ALA A 15 70.44 -11.22 -12.01
C ALA A 15 70.48 -9.92 -12.83
N PHE A 16 69.51 -9.03 -12.58
CA PHE A 16 69.74 -7.60 -12.35
C PHE A 16 68.61 -7.02 -11.49
N GLY A 17 68.97 -6.34 -10.40
CA GLY A 17 68.03 -5.62 -9.54
C GLY A 17 67.42 -4.44 -10.31
N ALA A 18 66.09 -4.35 -10.28
CA ALA A 18 65.36 -3.20 -10.77
C ALA A 18 64.84 -2.39 -9.59
N VAL A 19 65.29 -1.14 -9.55
CA VAL A 19 64.88 -0.07 -8.66
C VAL A 19 63.35 0.09 -8.72
N ALA A 20 62.69 0.03 -7.57
CA ALA A 20 61.27 0.33 -7.46
C ALA A 20 61.05 1.84 -7.63
N CYS A 21 60.64 2.26 -8.82
CA CYS A 21 60.02 3.57 -9.02
C CYS A 21 58.65 3.54 -8.34
N ALA A 22 58.48 4.29 -7.25
CA ALA A 22 57.18 4.49 -6.63
C ALA A 22 56.26 5.25 -7.59
N SER A 23 55.29 4.56 -8.17
CA SER A 23 54.20 5.18 -8.91
C SER A 23 53.35 6.01 -7.96
N PRO A 24 52.91 7.23 -8.33
CA PRO A 24 51.96 7.98 -7.52
C PRO A 24 50.66 7.18 -7.42
N VAL A 25 50.20 6.96 -6.20
CA VAL A 25 48.89 6.36 -5.91
C VAL A 25 47.82 7.27 -6.52
N PRO A 26 46.96 6.79 -7.42
CA PRO A 26 45.85 7.60 -7.90
C PRO A 26 44.98 7.94 -6.70
N ALA A 27 44.71 9.25 -6.51
CA ALA A 27 43.78 9.71 -5.51
C ALA A 27 42.46 8.96 -5.71
N ALA A 28 41.93 8.36 -4.63
CA ALA A 28 40.62 7.74 -4.65
C ALA A 28 39.62 8.74 -5.24
N PRO A 29 38.74 8.31 -6.17
CA PRO A 29 37.67 9.18 -6.62
C PRO A 29 36.94 9.66 -5.37
N ILE A 30 36.82 10.97 -5.21
CA ILE A 30 35.93 11.56 -4.22
C ILE A 30 34.57 10.99 -4.58
N GLY A 31 34.08 10.07 -3.75
CA GLY A 31 32.79 9.45 -3.96
C GLY A 31 31.77 10.56 -4.17
N THR A 32 31.03 10.47 -5.27
CA THR A 32 29.78 11.21 -5.42
C THR A 32 29.02 11.03 -4.10
N PRO A 33 28.49 12.09 -3.47
CA PRO A 33 27.65 11.91 -2.29
C PRO A 33 26.57 10.89 -2.65
N ALA A 34 26.37 9.86 -1.83
CA ALA A 34 25.15 9.08 -1.93
C ALA A 34 23.99 10.08 -1.96
N PRO A 35 22.99 9.94 -2.84
CA PRO A 35 21.81 10.77 -2.72
C PRO A 35 21.32 10.57 -1.28
N GLY A 36 21.20 11.65 -0.51
CA GLY A 36 20.37 11.61 0.70
C GLY A 36 18.98 11.21 0.20
N GLY A 37 18.63 9.94 0.39
CA GLY A 37 17.87 9.23 -0.64
C GLY A 37 16.46 8.81 -0.24
N PHE A 38 16.22 8.64 1.05
CA PHE A 38 14.92 8.29 1.62
C PHE A 38 14.83 8.86 3.03
N SER A 39 13.62 9.22 3.44
CA SER A 39 13.26 9.32 4.85
C SER A 39 13.54 7.98 5.53
N GLU A 40 14.05 8.02 6.75
CA GLU A 40 14.20 6.86 7.60
C GLU A 40 13.02 6.76 8.58
N LEU A 41 12.80 5.58 9.14
CA LEU A 41 11.78 5.35 10.16
C LEU A 41 12.44 4.97 11.48
N ALA A 42 11.98 5.59 12.55
CA ALA A 42 12.45 5.33 13.91
C ALA A 42 11.27 5.17 14.87
N ASP A 43 11.56 4.72 16.09
CA ASP A 43 10.59 4.64 17.19
C ASP A 43 9.33 3.84 16.84
N VAL A 44 9.50 2.74 16.09
CA VAL A 44 8.41 1.83 15.72
C VAL A 44 7.77 1.28 17.00
N ARG A 45 6.48 1.54 17.17
CA ARG A 45 5.70 1.09 18.32
C ARG A 45 4.32 0.62 17.92
N VAL A 46 3.80 -0.34 18.67
CA VAL A 46 2.40 -0.78 18.56
C VAL A 46 1.51 0.24 19.27
N LEU A 47 0.47 0.71 18.58
CA LEU A 47 -0.57 1.57 19.15
C LEU A 47 -1.76 0.74 19.64
N ALA A 48 -2.13 -0.29 18.88
CA ALA A 48 -3.18 -1.23 19.24
C ALA A 48 -2.89 -2.61 18.64
N GLU A 49 -3.24 -3.65 19.38
CA GLU A 49 -3.27 -5.04 18.91
C GLU A 49 -4.72 -5.43 18.63
N PHE A 50 -4.91 -6.34 17.67
CA PHE A 50 -6.23 -6.83 17.27
C PHE A 50 -6.34 -8.34 17.46
N ASP A 51 -7.58 -8.84 17.54
CA ASP A 51 -7.85 -10.26 17.76
C ASP A 51 -7.86 -11.03 16.43
N ASP A 52 -6.74 -11.70 16.13
CA ASP A 52 -6.60 -12.56 14.95
C ASP A 52 -7.64 -13.69 14.90
N ALA A 53 -7.95 -14.30 16.05
CA ALA A 53 -8.92 -15.39 16.13
C ALA A 53 -10.36 -14.92 15.85
N ALA A 54 -10.63 -13.63 16.06
CA ALA A 54 -11.88 -12.98 15.69
C ALA A 54 -11.88 -12.44 14.23
N GLY A 55 -10.77 -12.63 13.49
CA GLY A 55 -10.61 -12.15 12.11
C GLY A 55 -10.35 -10.64 12.01
N GLN A 56 -9.85 -10.01 13.08
CA GLN A 56 -9.54 -8.58 13.06
C GLN A 56 -8.20 -8.29 12.35
N ASN A 57 -8.17 -8.58 11.06
CA ASN A 57 -7.05 -8.28 10.18
C ASN A 57 -7.16 -6.82 9.73
N ALA A 58 -6.26 -5.94 10.19
CA ALA A 58 -6.30 -4.52 9.88
C ALA A 58 -5.91 -4.27 8.41
N GLU A 59 -6.77 -3.58 7.67
CA GLU A 59 -6.60 -3.38 6.22
C GLU A 59 -6.24 -1.95 5.83
N SER A 60 -6.96 -0.98 6.39
CA SER A 60 -6.89 0.40 5.94
C SER A 60 -7.01 1.35 7.12
N ILE A 61 -6.58 2.60 6.94
CA ILE A 61 -6.49 3.58 8.02
C ILE A 61 -7.12 4.91 7.58
N ALA A 62 -8.01 5.47 8.40
CA ALA A 62 -8.46 6.85 8.31
C ALA A 62 -8.19 7.56 9.63
N LEU A 63 -7.30 8.56 9.61
CA LEU A 63 -6.87 9.22 10.84
C LEU A 63 -7.93 10.18 11.40
N GLU A 64 -8.04 10.23 12.72
CA GLU A 64 -8.90 11.18 13.43
C GLU A 64 -8.08 12.42 13.91
N PRO A 65 -8.69 13.63 13.96
CA PRO A 65 -8.00 14.86 14.39
C PRO A 65 -7.40 14.80 15.80
N GLY A 66 -7.94 13.96 16.69
CA GLY A 66 -7.48 13.78 18.07
C GLY A 66 -6.34 12.77 18.25
N GLY A 67 -5.68 12.34 17.17
CA GLY A 67 -4.60 11.34 17.23
C GLY A 67 -5.07 9.89 17.20
N GLY A 68 -6.38 9.64 17.14
CA GLY A 68 -6.95 8.32 16.89
C GLY A 68 -6.93 7.93 15.41
N ALA A 69 -7.45 6.73 15.13
CA ALA A 69 -7.62 6.20 13.79
C ALA A 69 -8.89 5.36 13.70
N VAL A 70 -9.48 5.30 12.52
CA VAL A 70 -10.49 4.32 12.13
C VAL A 70 -9.81 3.31 11.22
N VAL A 71 -10.08 2.03 11.44
CA VAL A 71 -9.44 0.91 10.77
C VAL A 71 -10.49 -0.05 10.22
N GLY A 72 -10.38 -0.43 8.96
CA GLY A 72 -11.16 -1.51 8.35
C GLY A 72 -10.59 -2.87 8.75
N MET A 73 -11.46 -3.80 9.14
CA MET A 73 -11.08 -5.16 9.56
C MET A 73 -11.69 -6.19 8.62
N ILE A 74 -10.84 -6.90 7.88
CA ILE A 74 -11.23 -7.73 6.74
C ILE A 74 -12.22 -8.83 7.15
N ALA A 75 -11.72 -9.89 7.79
CA ALA A 75 -12.49 -11.11 8.04
C ALA A 75 -13.55 -10.91 9.13
N ALA A 76 -13.29 -10.01 10.09
CA ALA A 76 -14.25 -9.60 11.10
C ALA A 76 -15.42 -8.80 10.52
N ARG A 77 -15.26 -8.22 9.31
CA ARG A 77 -16.23 -7.32 8.66
C ARG A 77 -16.55 -6.12 9.55
N GLN A 78 -15.53 -5.60 10.21
CA GLN A 78 -15.67 -4.55 11.21
C GLN A 78 -15.05 -3.25 10.75
N VAL A 79 -15.58 -2.17 11.29
CA VAL A 79 -14.91 -0.88 11.33
C VAL A 79 -14.58 -0.61 12.80
N VAL A 80 -13.31 -0.41 13.11
CA VAL A 80 -12.82 -0.26 14.48
C VAL A 80 -12.16 1.10 14.63
N ARG A 81 -12.53 1.84 15.68
CA ARG A 81 -11.81 3.02 16.13
C ARG A 81 -10.70 2.61 17.10
N VAL A 82 -9.51 3.13 16.89
CA VAL A 82 -8.39 3.14 17.82
C VAL A 82 -8.27 4.55 18.39
N ARG A 83 -8.41 4.70 19.71
CA ARG A 83 -8.23 5.98 20.40
C ARG A 83 -6.74 6.30 20.57
N GLY A 84 -6.41 7.55 20.87
CA GLY A 84 -5.02 7.99 21.05
C GLY A 84 -4.27 7.32 22.21
N ASP A 85 -4.99 6.67 23.13
CA ASP A 85 -4.45 5.85 24.22
C ASP A 85 -4.32 4.36 23.85
N GLY A 86 -4.66 3.97 22.61
CA GLY A 86 -4.64 2.60 22.12
C GLY A 86 -5.94 1.80 22.38
N ALA A 87 -6.91 2.36 23.11
CA ALA A 87 -8.17 1.67 23.36
C ALA A 87 -8.98 1.51 22.07
N THR A 88 -9.54 0.32 21.85
CA THR A 88 -10.32 0.01 20.65
C THR A 88 -11.83 0.06 20.90
N GLU A 89 -12.60 0.39 19.86
CA GLU A 89 -14.06 0.42 19.85
C GLU A 89 -14.57 -0.06 18.48
N VAL A 90 -15.40 -1.09 18.44
CA VAL A 90 -16.09 -1.49 17.21
C VAL A 90 -17.19 -0.48 16.91
N LEU A 91 -17.08 0.21 15.78
CA LEU A 91 -18.08 1.18 15.32
C LEU A 91 -19.20 0.52 14.52
N ALA A 92 -18.86 -0.49 13.72
CA ALA A 92 -19.81 -1.25 12.93
C ALA A 92 -19.32 -2.69 12.75
N THR A 93 -20.26 -3.63 12.63
CA THR A 93 -20.02 -5.00 12.18
C THR A 93 -21.01 -5.31 11.07
N MET A 94 -20.52 -5.54 9.85
CA MET A 94 -21.37 -5.81 8.71
C MET A 94 -21.94 -7.23 8.76
N PRO A 95 -23.21 -7.43 8.35
CA PRO A 95 -23.89 -8.71 8.48
C PRO A 95 -23.24 -9.78 7.59
N VAL A 96 -23.27 -11.05 8.01
CA VAL A 96 -22.85 -12.15 7.13
C VAL A 96 -23.89 -12.27 6.02
N PRO A 97 -23.54 -12.17 4.73
CA PRO A 97 -24.51 -12.36 3.65
C PRO A 97 -25.06 -13.79 3.66
N ALA A 98 -26.26 -13.99 3.12
CA ALA A 98 -26.77 -15.33 2.90
C ALA A 98 -25.75 -16.16 2.09
N GLY A 99 -25.46 -17.39 2.54
CA GLY A 99 -24.42 -18.22 1.94
C GLY A 99 -22.98 -17.85 2.35
N GLY A 100 -22.80 -17.03 3.38
CA GLY A 100 -21.49 -16.74 3.99
C GLY A 100 -20.63 -15.73 3.23
N GLY A 101 -21.16 -15.12 2.16
CA GLY A 101 -20.36 -14.30 1.24
C GLY A 101 -19.50 -15.13 0.28
N GLY A 102 -19.81 -16.41 0.08
CA GLY A 102 -19.10 -17.32 -0.83
C GLY A 102 -19.04 -16.89 -2.30
N THR A 103 -19.83 -15.87 -2.67
CA THR A 103 -19.86 -15.27 -4.00
C THR A 103 -18.98 -14.02 -4.10
N THR A 104 -18.31 -13.61 -3.01
CA THR A 104 -17.39 -12.48 -3.04
C THR A 104 -16.20 -12.84 -3.93
N PRO A 105 -15.91 -12.05 -4.99
CA PRO A 105 -14.88 -12.40 -5.96
C PRO A 105 -13.53 -12.64 -5.31
N VAL A 106 -12.76 -13.58 -5.87
CA VAL A 106 -11.37 -13.90 -5.49
C VAL A 106 -11.22 -14.53 -4.09
N VAL A 107 -11.82 -13.96 -3.05
CA VAL A 107 -11.61 -14.33 -1.64
C VAL A 107 -12.71 -15.23 -1.06
N GLY A 108 -13.89 -15.27 -1.67
CA GLY A 108 -14.97 -16.19 -1.26
C GLY A 108 -15.55 -15.95 0.14
N ALA A 109 -15.36 -14.77 0.72
CA ALA A 109 -15.92 -14.37 2.00
C ALA A 109 -16.22 -12.87 1.98
N ALA A 110 -17.21 -12.43 2.75
CA ALA A 110 -17.53 -11.02 2.84
C ALA A 110 -16.51 -10.26 3.70
N GLN A 111 -16.15 -9.04 3.32
CA GLN A 111 -15.05 -8.30 3.91
C GLN A 111 -15.33 -6.80 4.02
N VAL A 112 -14.77 -6.16 5.06
CA VAL A 112 -14.65 -4.70 5.14
C VAL A 112 -13.20 -4.30 4.82
N THR A 113 -13.02 -3.43 3.83
CA THR A 113 -11.71 -3.02 3.32
C THR A 113 -11.45 -1.54 3.62
N GLY A 114 -11.34 -0.69 2.60
CA GLY A 114 -11.00 0.72 2.71
C GLY A 114 -11.94 1.52 3.60
N VAL A 115 -11.36 2.40 4.42
CA VAL A 115 -12.08 3.38 5.22
C VAL A 115 -11.63 4.81 4.88
N ALA A 116 -12.56 5.75 4.94
CA ALA A 116 -12.31 7.19 4.82
C ALA A 116 -13.18 7.96 5.82
N ARG A 117 -12.81 9.20 6.10
CA ARG A 117 -13.57 10.07 7.00
C ARG A 117 -13.67 11.48 6.42
N ASP A 118 -14.85 12.08 6.53
CA ASP A 118 -15.01 13.50 6.18
C ASP A 118 -14.67 14.42 7.37
N GLN A 119 -14.75 15.72 7.13
CA GLN A 119 -14.47 16.74 8.15
C GLN A 119 -15.54 16.80 9.25
N ASP A 120 -16.77 16.42 8.93
CA ASP A 120 -17.90 16.36 9.88
C ASP A 120 -17.85 15.11 10.77
N GLY A 121 -16.98 14.18 10.41
CA GLY A 121 -16.66 12.98 11.15
C GLY A 121 -17.47 11.76 10.78
N ALA A 122 -18.23 11.80 9.68
CA ALA A 122 -18.82 10.60 9.11
C ALA A 122 -17.72 9.67 8.60
N VAL A 123 -17.88 8.39 8.90
CA VAL A 123 -16.99 7.33 8.43
C VAL A 123 -17.62 6.70 7.19
N PHE A 124 -16.84 6.59 6.14
CA PHE A 124 -17.19 5.86 4.93
C PHE A 124 -16.32 4.62 4.87
N PHE A 125 -16.91 3.49 4.49
CA PHE A 125 -16.17 2.24 4.39
C PHE A 125 -16.73 1.36 3.30
N LEU A 126 -15.85 0.49 2.79
CA LEU A 126 -16.19 -0.43 1.73
C LEU A 126 -16.61 -1.76 2.32
N TYR A 127 -17.72 -2.29 1.82
CA TYR A 127 -18.17 -3.64 2.14
C TYR A 127 -18.27 -4.44 0.85
N SER A 128 -17.58 -5.58 0.81
CA SER A 128 -17.62 -6.54 -0.29
C SER A 128 -18.41 -7.75 0.16
N ALA A 129 -19.66 -7.86 -0.29
CA ALA A 129 -20.58 -8.92 0.13
C ALA A 129 -20.73 -10.06 -0.89
N GLY A 130 -20.22 -9.86 -2.11
CA GLY A 130 -20.46 -10.74 -3.25
C GLY A 130 -21.92 -10.74 -3.72
N GLN A 131 -22.71 -9.72 -3.34
CA GLN A 131 -24.14 -9.62 -3.61
C GLN A 131 -24.51 -8.18 -3.95
N GLY A 132 -25.30 -8.01 -5.01
CA GLY A 132 -25.78 -6.70 -5.45
C GLY A 132 -26.70 -6.08 -4.39
N GLY A 133 -26.57 -4.78 -4.15
CA GLY A 133 -27.32 -4.08 -3.09
C GLY A 133 -26.74 -4.26 -1.68
N SER A 134 -25.56 -4.88 -1.54
CA SER A 134 -24.79 -4.90 -0.30
C SER A 134 -23.31 -4.56 -0.52
N THR A 135 -22.75 -4.94 -1.67
CA THR A 135 -21.42 -4.49 -2.09
C THR A 135 -21.44 -2.98 -2.38
N GLY A 136 -20.51 -2.21 -1.82
CA GLY A 136 -20.36 -0.78 -2.12
C GLY A 136 -19.85 0.09 -0.98
N ILE A 137 -20.09 1.40 -1.07
CA ILE A 137 -19.72 2.39 -0.05
C ILE A 137 -20.85 2.54 0.97
N TRP A 138 -20.52 2.26 2.22
CA TRP A 138 -21.38 2.47 3.37
C TRP A 138 -20.93 3.69 4.15
N ARG A 139 -21.89 4.39 4.75
CA ARG A 139 -21.68 5.57 5.57
C ARG A 139 -22.18 5.32 6.99
N LEU A 140 -21.37 5.67 7.97
CA LEU A 140 -21.72 5.74 9.38
C LEU A 140 -21.60 7.19 9.85
N ALA A 141 -22.74 7.85 10.03
CA ALA A 141 -22.77 9.22 10.54
C ALA A 141 -22.46 9.28 12.05
N PRO A 142 -21.90 10.39 12.56
CA PRO A 142 -21.60 10.53 13.99
C PRO A 142 -22.84 10.33 14.86
N GLY A 143 -22.74 9.47 15.88
CA GLY A 143 -23.82 9.21 16.83
C GLY A 143 -24.97 8.35 16.28
N VAL A 144 -24.88 7.88 15.04
CA VAL A 144 -25.82 6.91 14.46
C VAL A 144 -25.30 5.49 14.71
N ALA A 145 -26.20 4.56 15.01
CA ALA A 145 -25.83 3.17 15.33
C ALA A 145 -25.66 2.30 14.07
N GLU A 146 -26.49 2.50 13.06
CA GLU A 146 -26.56 1.64 11.87
C GLU A 146 -25.96 2.35 10.65
N PRO A 147 -25.02 1.73 9.94
CA PRO A 147 -24.52 2.23 8.66
C PRO A 147 -25.58 2.19 7.55
N GLU A 148 -25.48 3.12 6.60
CA GLU A 148 -26.33 3.19 5.39
C GLU A 148 -25.51 2.95 4.11
N LEU A 149 -26.02 2.14 3.18
CA LEU A 149 -25.43 1.97 1.85
C LEU A 149 -25.76 3.21 1.00
N ILE A 150 -24.75 3.96 0.59
CA ILE A 150 -24.95 5.20 -0.19
C ILE A 150 -24.53 5.06 -1.65
N VAL A 151 -23.61 4.16 -1.96
CA VAL A 151 -23.17 3.87 -3.33
C VAL A 151 -23.18 2.35 -3.53
N PRO A 152 -24.25 1.79 -4.12
CA PRO A 152 -24.27 0.37 -4.46
C PRO A 152 -23.31 0.11 -5.63
N MET A 153 -22.48 -0.92 -5.48
CA MET A 153 -21.53 -1.36 -6.51
C MET A 153 -21.90 -2.75 -7.04
N PRO A 154 -21.40 -3.14 -8.24
CA PRO A 154 -21.64 -4.46 -8.80
C PRO A 154 -21.24 -5.60 -7.85
N ALA A 155 -22.01 -6.68 -7.84
CA ALA A 155 -21.76 -7.83 -6.97
C ALA A 155 -20.42 -8.53 -7.23
N ASP A 156 -19.93 -8.42 -8.46
CA ASP A 156 -18.67 -8.97 -8.97
C ASP A 156 -17.49 -8.01 -8.83
N SER A 157 -17.67 -6.86 -8.18
CA SER A 157 -16.58 -5.96 -7.79
C SER A 157 -15.97 -6.36 -6.45
N MET A 158 -14.68 -6.04 -6.30
CA MET A 158 -13.99 -6.08 -5.02
C MET A 158 -13.48 -4.68 -4.70
N PRO A 159 -14.33 -3.79 -4.15
CA PRO A 159 -13.89 -2.47 -3.74
C PRO A 159 -12.83 -2.57 -2.64
N ASN A 160 -11.69 -1.90 -2.81
CA ASN A 160 -10.55 -2.06 -1.90
C ASN A 160 -10.15 -0.75 -1.19
N ALA A 161 -9.75 0.29 -1.93
CA ALA A 161 -9.46 1.61 -1.37
C ALA A 161 -10.56 2.61 -1.72
N VAL A 162 -10.90 3.50 -0.77
CA VAL A 162 -11.85 4.60 -0.96
C VAL A 162 -11.18 5.93 -0.64
N LEU A 163 -11.37 6.90 -1.52
CA LEU A 163 -10.89 8.27 -1.37
C LEU A 163 -12.08 9.24 -1.46
N ILE A 164 -12.07 10.25 -0.59
CA ILE A 164 -12.99 11.39 -0.65
C ILE A 164 -12.27 12.54 -1.37
N ASP A 165 -12.61 12.78 -2.63
CA ASP A 165 -12.17 13.96 -3.39
C ASP A 165 -13.18 15.09 -3.17
N GLN A 166 -12.99 15.84 -2.09
CA GLN A 166 -13.86 16.97 -1.74
C GLN A 166 -13.87 18.06 -2.82
N SER A 167 -12.77 18.23 -3.56
CA SER A 167 -12.67 19.25 -4.59
C SER A 167 -13.49 18.90 -5.83
N GLY A 168 -13.56 17.60 -6.15
CA GLY A 168 -14.37 17.04 -7.24
C GLY A 168 -15.79 16.62 -6.83
N ASP A 169 -16.18 16.83 -5.57
CA ASP A 169 -17.47 16.39 -5.01
C ASP A 169 -17.78 14.90 -5.28
N ARG A 170 -16.77 14.04 -5.13
CA ARG A 170 -16.90 12.61 -5.44
C ARG A 170 -16.11 11.69 -4.51
N PHE A 171 -16.56 10.45 -4.45
CA PHE A 171 -15.74 9.30 -4.07
C PHE A 171 -14.96 8.80 -5.28
N LEU A 172 -13.75 8.30 -5.03
CA LEU A 172 -13.03 7.42 -5.93
C LEU A 172 -12.78 6.08 -5.22
N VAL A 173 -12.99 4.97 -5.93
CA VAL A 173 -12.89 3.62 -5.35
C VAL A 173 -12.16 2.68 -6.31
N THR A 174 -11.12 2.01 -5.84
CA THR A 174 -10.46 0.95 -6.61
C THR A 174 -11.28 -0.33 -6.56
N ASP A 175 -11.36 -1.04 -7.68
CA ASP A 175 -11.97 -2.37 -7.80
C ASP A 175 -10.90 -3.38 -8.20
N SER A 176 -10.45 -4.17 -7.23
CA SER A 176 -9.30 -5.08 -7.37
C SER A 176 -9.59 -6.26 -8.29
N THR A 177 -10.84 -6.71 -8.40
CA THR A 177 -11.21 -7.77 -9.35
C THR A 177 -11.41 -7.20 -10.74
N GLY A 178 -12.03 -6.04 -10.84
CA GLY A 178 -12.34 -5.40 -12.11
C GLY A 178 -11.17 -4.67 -12.77
N GLY A 179 -10.12 -4.37 -12.01
CA GLY A 179 -8.94 -3.65 -12.49
C GLY A 179 -9.25 -2.24 -12.95
N ARG A 180 -9.96 -1.47 -12.12
CA ARG A 180 -10.48 -0.14 -12.48
C ARG A 180 -10.66 0.75 -11.26
N VAL A 181 -10.90 2.03 -11.52
CA VAL A 181 -11.34 3.01 -10.51
C VAL A 181 -12.75 3.46 -10.87
N TRP A 182 -13.64 3.39 -9.89
CA TRP A 182 -15.00 3.93 -9.93
C TRP A 182 -15.02 5.34 -9.37
N GLU A 183 -15.95 6.18 -9.86
CA GLU A 183 -16.35 7.42 -9.21
C GLU A 183 -17.84 7.40 -8.86
N ALA A 184 -18.20 8.11 -7.79
CA ALA A 184 -19.60 8.32 -7.40
C ALA A 184 -19.75 9.66 -6.66
N PRO A 185 -20.92 10.31 -6.68
CA PRO A 185 -21.14 11.56 -5.93
C PRO A 185 -20.98 11.37 -4.42
N LEU A 186 -20.48 12.40 -3.70
CA LEU A 186 -20.41 12.34 -2.23
C LEU A 186 -21.77 12.21 -1.55
N SER A 187 -22.84 12.65 -2.22
CA SER A 187 -24.23 12.45 -1.78
C SER A 187 -24.71 10.99 -1.87
N GLY A 188 -23.91 10.09 -2.44
CA GLY A 188 -24.35 8.76 -2.84
C GLY A 188 -24.99 8.74 -4.23
N GLY A 189 -25.22 7.55 -4.75
CA GLY A 189 -25.80 7.32 -6.08
C GLY A 189 -25.14 6.18 -6.85
N GLU A 190 -25.49 6.07 -8.13
CA GLU A 190 -24.93 5.08 -9.05
C GLU A 190 -23.47 5.44 -9.39
N PRO A 191 -22.52 4.50 -9.24
CA PRO A 191 -21.13 4.73 -9.61
C PRO A 191 -20.93 4.60 -11.13
N SER A 192 -19.94 5.32 -11.66
CA SER A 192 -19.47 5.18 -13.03
C SER A 192 -17.97 4.86 -13.07
N VAL A 193 -17.50 4.22 -14.14
CA VAL A 193 -16.07 3.95 -14.31
C VAL A 193 -15.35 5.28 -14.58
N TRP A 194 -14.43 5.65 -13.70
CA TRP A 194 -13.56 6.81 -13.85
C TRP A 194 -12.33 6.48 -14.70
N SER A 195 -11.72 5.33 -14.46
CA SER A 195 -10.61 4.79 -15.27
C SER A 195 -10.65 3.27 -15.29
N ALA A 196 -10.39 2.69 -16.47
CA ALA A 196 -10.19 1.24 -16.66
C ALA A 196 -8.94 1.00 -17.52
N ASP A 197 -7.91 1.83 -17.31
CA ASP A 197 -6.65 1.68 -18.02
C ASP A 197 -6.03 0.28 -17.80
N PRO A 198 -5.47 -0.37 -18.83
CA PRO A 198 -4.87 -1.70 -18.68
C PRO A 198 -3.78 -1.82 -17.61
N ALA A 199 -3.12 -0.72 -17.22
CA ALA A 199 -2.16 -0.72 -16.12
C ALA A 199 -2.80 -1.05 -14.76
N LEU A 200 -4.13 -0.94 -14.65
CA LEU A 200 -4.91 -1.26 -13.45
C LEU A 200 -5.42 -2.71 -13.44
N ALA A 201 -5.31 -3.43 -14.56
CA ALA A 201 -5.85 -4.77 -14.70
C ALA A 201 -5.12 -5.78 -13.80
N PRO A 202 -5.84 -6.74 -13.18
CA PRO A 202 -5.22 -7.88 -12.52
C PRO A 202 -4.49 -8.77 -13.54
N SER A 203 -3.48 -9.50 -13.09
CA SER A 203 -2.83 -10.57 -13.87
C SER A 203 -3.17 -11.98 -13.36
N GLY A 204 -3.81 -12.10 -12.20
CA GLY A 204 -4.35 -13.36 -11.68
C GLY A 204 -5.15 -13.26 -10.38
N PHE A 205 -4.85 -12.31 -9.49
CA PHE A 205 -5.50 -12.14 -8.20
C PHE A 205 -6.13 -10.75 -8.07
N PHE A 206 -5.34 -9.72 -7.72
CA PHE A 206 -5.83 -8.35 -7.54
C PHE A 206 -5.10 -7.34 -8.42
N GLY A 207 -5.86 -6.50 -9.12
CA GLY A 207 -5.37 -5.37 -9.90
C GLY A 207 -5.24 -4.12 -9.03
N ALA A 208 -5.92 -3.04 -9.45
CA ALA A 208 -6.04 -1.79 -8.69
C ALA A 208 -6.37 -2.04 -7.19
N ASN A 209 -5.54 -1.52 -6.30
CA ASN A 209 -5.62 -1.79 -4.86
C ASN A 209 -5.64 -0.48 -4.04
N GLY A 210 -4.52 0.01 -3.54
CA GLY A 210 -4.38 1.30 -2.87
C GLY A 210 -4.64 2.52 -3.78
N LEU A 211 -5.03 3.65 -3.16
CA LEU A 211 -5.47 4.86 -3.85
C LEU A 211 -5.09 6.13 -3.07
N LYS A 212 -4.46 7.10 -3.74
CA LYS A 212 -4.15 8.43 -3.18
C LYS A 212 -4.33 9.55 -4.21
N LEU A 213 -4.76 10.74 -3.77
CA LEU A 213 -4.75 11.95 -4.58
C LEU A 213 -3.54 12.80 -4.18
N HIS A 214 -2.64 13.06 -5.12
CA HIS A 214 -1.44 13.85 -4.87
C HIS A 214 -1.01 14.61 -6.12
N ALA A 215 -0.67 15.89 -5.94
CA ALA A 215 -0.16 16.76 -7.01
C ALA A 215 -0.99 16.74 -8.31
N GLY A 216 -2.32 16.79 -8.18
CA GLY A 216 -3.26 16.83 -9.33
C GLY A 216 -3.37 15.51 -10.11
N ALA A 217 -2.97 14.40 -9.50
CA ALA A 217 -3.10 13.07 -10.06
C ALA A 217 -3.66 12.10 -9.02
N VAL A 218 -4.39 11.12 -9.52
CA VAL A 218 -4.78 9.93 -8.75
C VAL A 218 -3.69 8.90 -8.94
N TRP A 219 -3.17 8.40 -7.84
CA TRP A 219 -2.16 7.37 -7.78
C TRP A 219 -2.81 6.08 -7.31
N VAL A 220 -2.51 4.98 -7.99
CA VAL A 220 -3.12 3.68 -7.75
C VAL A 220 -2.03 2.63 -7.70
N SER A 221 -1.99 1.80 -6.66
CA SER A 221 -1.13 0.62 -6.67
C SER A 221 -1.84 -0.51 -7.42
N ASN A 222 -1.08 -1.34 -8.13
CA ASN A 222 -1.58 -2.59 -8.68
C ASN A 222 -0.85 -3.74 -7.99
N TYR A 223 -1.63 -4.54 -7.25
CA TYR A 223 -1.10 -5.58 -6.38
C TYR A 223 -0.38 -6.67 -7.18
N ASP A 224 -1.03 -7.22 -8.20
CA ASP A 224 -0.50 -8.29 -9.04
C ASP A 224 0.72 -7.85 -9.85
N LEU A 225 0.70 -6.62 -10.38
CA LEU A 225 1.78 -6.11 -11.22
C LEU A 225 2.95 -5.55 -10.40
N GLY A 226 2.76 -5.32 -9.10
CA GLY A 226 3.76 -4.71 -8.24
C GLY A 226 4.15 -3.31 -8.70
N THR A 227 3.15 -2.50 -9.07
CA THR A 227 3.36 -1.16 -9.63
C THR A 227 2.62 -0.08 -8.86
N ILE A 228 3.14 1.14 -8.96
CA ILE A 228 2.39 2.37 -8.66
C ILE A 228 2.14 3.08 -9.98
N VAL A 229 0.87 3.38 -10.25
CA VAL A 229 0.39 4.01 -11.48
C VAL A 229 -0.10 5.42 -11.15
N ARG A 230 0.36 6.42 -11.91
CA ARG A 230 -0.08 7.81 -11.84
C ARG A 230 -1.05 8.11 -12.97
N ILE A 231 -2.24 8.59 -12.64
CA ILE A 231 -3.30 8.98 -13.57
C ILE A 231 -3.56 10.47 -13.38
N ALA A 232 -3.26 11.28 -14.39
CA ALA A 232 -3.54 12.72 -14.32
C ALA A 232 -5.04 12.97 -14.13
N VAL A 233 -5.41 13.98 -13.33
CA VAL A 233 -6.79 14.47 -13.27
C VAL A 233 -6.91 15.66 -14.21
N GLU A 234 -7.76 15.54 -15.23
CA GLU A 234 -8.02 16.65 -16.14
C GLU A 234 -8.79 17.77 -15.45
N ARG A 235 -8.83 18.97 -16.05
CA ARG A 235 -9.62 20.10 -15.51
C ARG A 235 -11.11 19.80 -15.41
N SER A 236 -11.62 18.86 -16.22
CA SER A 236 -12.99 18.35 -16.18
C SER A 236 -13.26 17.41 -14.99
N GLY A 237 -12.21 16.96 -14.29
CA GLY A 237 -12.26 15.89 -13.31
C GLY A 237 -12.02 14.49 -13.91
N ALA A 238 -12.02 14.33 -15.24
CA ALA A 238 -11.83 13.05 -15.90
C ALA A 238 -10.42 12.48 -15.71
N ALA A 239 -10.27 11.15 -15.85
CA ALA A 239 -8.98 10.49 -15.93
C ALA A 239 -8.26 10.90 -17.22
N GLY A 240 -7.03 11.40 -17.08
CA GLY A 240 -6.16 11.81 -18.17
C GLY A 240 -5.03 10.80 -18.42
N ALA A 241 -3.85 11.32 -18.77
CA ALA A 241 -2.70 10.49 -19.10
C ALA A 241 -2.29 9.56 -17.93
N VAL A 242 -2.01 8.30 -18.29
CA VAL A 242 -1.58 7.24 -17.37
C VAL A 242 -0.09 6.97 -17.55
N ALA A 243 0.63 6.83 -16.45
CA ALA A 243 2.04 6.45 -16.44
C ALA A 243 2.32 5.50 -15.27
N VAL A 244 3.09 4.44 -15.51
CA VAL A 244 3.67 3.62 -14.43
C VAL A 244 4.83 4.40 -13.83
N HIS A 245 4.75 4.69 -12.54
CA HIS A 245 5.77 5.45 -11.81
C HIS A 245 6.84 4.54 -11.20
N ALA A 246 6.43 3.45 -10.57
CA ALA A 246 7.32 2.47 -9.96
C ALA A 246 6.92 1.05 -10.32
N THR A 247 7.89 0.15 -10.33
CA THR A 247 7.74 -1.29 -10.61
C THR A 247 8.56 -2.09 -9.58
N GLY A 248 8.33 -3.40 -9.51
CA GLY A 248 9.09 -4.29 -8.63
C GLY A 248 8.63 -4.29 -7.17
N LEU A 249 7.44 -3.76 -6.89
CA LEU A 249 6.85 -3.67 -5.56
C LEU A 249 5.91 -4.85 -5.34
N ALA A 250 6.44 -6.07 -5.32
CA ALA A 250 5.64 -7.30 -5.29
C ALA A 250 4.65 -7.32 -4.12
N GLY A 251 3.36 -7.55 -4.41
CA GLY A 251 2.31 -7.58 -3.40
C GLY A 251 2.06 -6.23 -2.72
N ILE A 252 2.39 -5.11 -3.38
CA ILE A 252 2.02 -3.77 -2.92
C ILE A 252 0.52 -3.70 -2.67
N ASP A 253 0.16 -3.24 -1.49
CA ASP A 253 -1.22 -3.15 -1.05
C ASP A 253 -1.66 -1.68 -1.12
N ASP A 254 -1.47 -0.90 -0.05
CA ASP A 254 -1.63 0.55 -0.06
C ASP A 254 -0.31 1.31 0.15
N PHE A 255 -0.34 2.63 -0.03
CA PHE A 255 0.80 3.52 0.09
C PHE A 255 0.35 4.93 0.46
N ASP A 256 1.28 5.76 0.93
CA ASP A 256 1.03 7.19 1.15
C ASP A 256 2.29 8.04 0.92
N PHE A 257 2.09 9.33 0.65
CA PHE A 257 3.18 10.28 0.43
C PHE A 257 3.75 10.77 1.76
N THR A 258 5.07 10.91 1.86
CA THR A 258 5.74 11.38 3.09
C THR A 258 5.53 12.87 3.36
N GLY A 259 5.01 13.62 2.38
CA GLY A 259 4.96 15.08 2.39
C GLY A 259 6.31 15.74 2.08
N ARG A 260 7.36 14.97 1.81
CA ARG A 260 8.71 15.44 1.45
C ARG A 260 8.94 15.27 -0.06
N GLY A 261 8.19 16.04 -0.84
CA GLY A 261 8.16 15.89 -2.30
C GLY A 261 7.26 14.73 -2.74
N GLU A 262 7.70 13.96 -3.73
CA GLU A 262 6.98 12.79 -4.26
C GLU A 262 7.47 11.45 -3.66
N GLU A 263 8.18 11.50 -2.52
CA GLU A 263 8.55 10.28 -1.82
C GLU A 263 7.31 9.59 -1.23
N ILE A 264 7.24 8.27 -1.41
CA ILE A 264 6.14 7.41 -1.00
C ILE A 264 6.65 6.38 0.03
N LEU A 265 5.82 6.08 1.03
CA LEU A 265 5.90 4.84 1.79
C LEU A 265 4.88 3.86 1.23
N ALA A 266 5.31 2.65 0.87
CA ALA A 266 4.48 1.60 0.31
C ALA A 266 4.45 0.39 1.24
N ALA A 267 3.25 -0.07 1.58
CA ALA A 267 3.02 -1.30 2.32
C ALA A 267 3.00 -2.48 1.34
N LEU A 268 3.87 -3.47 1.57
CA LEU A 268 3.92 -4.69 0.77
C LEU A 268 3.44 -5.87 1.63
N ASN A 269 2.27 -6.39 1.27
CA ASN A 269 1.59 -7.43 2.04
C ASN A 269 2.34 -8.76 1.97
N ASP A 270 2.73 -9.17 0.76
CA ASP A 270 3.32 -10.48 0.51
C ASP A 270 4.73 -10.63 1.10
N THR A 271 5.47 -9.54 1.21
CA THR A 271 6.85 -9.55 1.72
C THR A 271 6.97 -9.10 3.17
N ASN A 272 5.87 -8.65 3.80
CA ASN A 272 5.86 -8.10 5.17
C ASN A 272 6.77 -6.86 5.32
N GLU A 273 6.78 -5.98 4.32
CA GLU A 273 7.70 -4.85 4.25
C GLU A 273 6.96 -3.51 4.21
N LEU A 274 7.66 -2.48 4.69
CA LEU A 274 7.36 -1.10 4.35
C LEU A 274 8.54 -0.53 3.58
N VAL A 275 8.27 -0.06 2.37
CA VAL A 275 9.28 0.34 1.39
C VAL A 275 9.19 1.85 1.15
N GLY A 276 10.33 2.53 1.16
CA GLY A 276 10.45 3.90 0.66
C GLY A 276 10.61 3.86 -0.86
N VAL A 277 9.84 4.68 -1.59
CA VAL A 277 9.90 4.82 -3.04
C VAL A 277 10.19 6.29 -3.38
N ALA A 278 11.26 6.52 -4.13
CA ALA A 278 11.71 7.83 -4.52
C ALA A 278 10.95 8.32 -5.76
N ALA A 279 11.07 9.62 -6.06
CA ALA A 279 10.40 10.25 -7.20
C ALA A 279 10.78 9.68 -8.58
N ASP A 280 11.90 8.95 -8.69
CA ASP A 280 12.32 8.26 -9.91
C ASP A 280 11.88 6.78 -9.96
N GLY A 281 11.10 6.32 -8.96
CA GLY A 281 10.62 4.96 -8.84
C GLY A 281 11.63 3.96 -8.23
N THR A 282 12.85 4.39 -7.91
CA THR A 282 13.79 3.56 -7.14
C THR A 282 13.29 3.39 -5.71
N HIS A 283 13.58 2.24 -5.10
CA HIS A 283 13.00 1.90 -3.80
C HIS A 283 13.92 1.09 -2.91
N ARG A 284 13.66 1.16 -1.60
CA ARG A 284 14.42 0.46 -0.55
C ARG A 284 13.50 0.07 0.60
N VAL A 285 13.68 -1.14 1.13
CA VAL A 285 13.03 -1.60 2.37
C VAL A 285 13.48 -0.72 3.55
N LEU A 286 12.52 -0.15 4.27
CA LEU A 286 12.75 0.69 5.45
C LEU A 286 12.42 -0.05 6.75
N LEU A 287 11.38 -0.89 6.73
CA LEU A 287 10.99 -1.77 7.82
C LEU A 287 10.60 -3.13 7.26
N ASP A 288 10.85 -4.19 8.03
CA ASP A 288 10.51 -5.56 7.64
C ASP A 288 9.97 -6.41 8.82
N GLY A 289 9.93 -7.73 8.65
CA GLY A 289 9.48 -8.66 9.68
C GLY A 289 10.30 -8.62 10.98
N ALA A 290 11.58 -8.20 10.95
CA ALA A 290 12.39 -8.00 12.14
C ALA A 290 11.91 -6.79 12.99
N ASP A 291 11.26 -5.82 12.35
CA ASP A 291 10.59 -4.69 13.01
C ASP A 291 9.16 -5.04 13.48
N GLY A 292 8.73 -6.28 13.23
CA GLY A 292 7.43 -6.81 13.64
C GLY A 292 6.31 -6.61 12.62
N LEU A 293 6.64 -6.28 11.37
CA LEU A 293 5.65 -6.25 10.28
C LEU A 293 5.19 -7.66 9.92
N GLN A 294 3.88 -7.82 9.70
CA GLN A 294 3.21 -9.08 9.34
C GLN A 294 1.99 -8.77 8.50
N GLY A 295 2.01 -9.16 7.22
CA GLY A 295 1.01 -8.83 6.21
C GLY A 295 0.72 -7.33 6.20
N THR A 296 1.71 -6.49 5.89
CA THR A 296 1.55 -5.02 5.92
C THR A 296 0.55 -4.59 4.86
N THR A 297 -0.57 -3.99 5.25
CA THR A 297 -1.70 -3.70 4.35
C THR A 297 -1.78 -2.23 3.95
N ALA A 298 -1.51 -1.31 4.89
CA ALA A 298 -1.58 0.11 4.61
C ALA A 298 -0.61 0.94 5.42
N VAL A 299 -0.36 2.14 4.91
CA VAL A 299 0.33 3.21 5.60
C VAL A 299 -0.39 4.54 5.36
N VAL A 300 -0.50 5.37 6.38
CA VAL A 300 -0.95 6.76 6.27
C VAL A 300 0.03 7.66 7.01
N VAL A 301 0.44 8.75 6.39
CA VAL A 301 1.38 9.72 6.95
C VAL A 301 0.63 10.96 7.41
N ARG A 302 0.91 11.39 8.63
CA ARG A 302 0.50 12.71 9.12
C ARG A 302 1.67 13.36 9.83
N GLU A 303 2.05 14.53 9.33
CA GLU A 303 3.21 15.27 9.80
C GLU A 303 4.48 14.40 9.71
N ASP A 304 5.11 14.06 10.83
CA ASP A 304 6.30 13.23 10.90
C ASP A 304 6.01 11.80 11.38
N ILE A 305 4.75 11.36 11.35
CA ILE A 305 4.34 10.02 11.82
C ILE A 305 3.73 9.20 10.68
N ALA A 306 4.26 8.00 10.45
CA ALA A 306 3.67 6.95 9.64
C ALA A 306 2.86 6.02 10.53
N PHE A 307 1.57 5.87 10.24
CA PHE A 307 0.68 4.88 10.83
C PHE A 307 0.63 3.67 9.91
N ILE A 308 0.89 2.48 10.42
CA ILE A 308 1.10 1.27 9.60
C ILE A 308 0.18 0.16 10.12
N SER A 309 -0.57 -0.49 9.24
CA SER A 309 -1.41 -1.64 9.61
C SER A 309 -0.71 -2.96 9.29
N ASN A 310 -0.74 -3.86 10.27
CA ASN A 310 -0.48 -5.29 10.10
C ASN A 310 -1.83 -5.99 9.96
N GLY A 311 -2.08 -6.57 8.78
CA GLY A 311 -3.23 -7.44 8.53
C GLY A 311 -2.99 -8.88 8.97
N ALA A 312 -1.74 -9.37 8.96
CA ALA A 312 -1.42 -10.79 9.24
C ALA A 312 -2.24 -11.78 8.39
N LEU A 313 -2.44 -11.48 7.09
CA LEU A 313 -3.38 -12.18 6.21
C LEU A 313 -2.86 -13.51 5.62
N ARG A 314 -1.57 -13.55 5.28
CA ARG A 314 -0.92 -14.76 4.73
C ARG A 314 -0.02 -15.44 5.75
N GLU A 315 0.83 -14.63 6.37
CA GLU A 315 1.79 -15.04 7.39
C GLU A 315 1.70 -14.10 8.59
N GLY A 316 1.87 -14.68 9.78
CA GLY A 316 1.74 -13.98 11.05
C GLY A 316 0.43 -14.28 11.79
N ASP A 317 0.35 -13.74 13.00
CA ASP A 317 -0.71 -13.96 13.98
C ASP A 317 -0.89 -12.73 14.90
N ARG A 318 -0.26 -11.60 14.53
CA ARG A 318 -0.24 -10.36 15.33
C ARG A 318 -0.72 -9.17 14.50
N PRO A 319 -2.02 -9.12 14.15
CA PRO A 319 -2.60 -7.94 13.55
C PRO A 319 -2.53 -6.75 14.52
N ALA A 320 -2.17 -5.59 14.00
CA ALA A 320 -1.88 -4.42 14.83
C ALA A 320 -1.97 -3.12 14.03
N LEU A 321 -2.19 -2.01 14.74
CA LEU A 321 -1.88 -0.68 14.26
C LEU A 321 -0.58 -0.23 14.91
N ARG A 322 0.38 0.21 14.09
CA ARG A 322 1.70 0.69 14.51
C ARG A 322 1.87 2.16 14.17
N ALA A 323 2.81 2.80 14.84
CA ALA A 323 3.33 4.10 14.45
C ALA A 323 4.86 4.07 14.40
N ALA A 324 5.41 4.78 13.42
CA ALA A 324 6.84 5.04 13.30
C ALA A 324 7.04 6.52 12.98
N ARG A 325 8.12 7.11 13.48
CA ARG A 325 8.48 8.50 13.22
C ARG A 325 9.35 8.58 11.98
N LEU A 326 8.98 9.43 11.03
CA LEU A 326 9.81 9.83 9.90
C LEU A 326 10.96 10.71 10.40
N VAL A 327 12.19 10.24 10.21
CA VAL A 327 13.41 10.94 10.59
C VAL A 327 14.35 11.08 9.41
N GLY A 328 15.03 12.22 9.31
CA GLY A 328 15.86 12.52 8.13
C GLY A 328 15.03 12.82 6.88
N GLY A 329 15.70 13.39 5.87
CA GLY A 329 15.10 14.05 4.73
C GLY A 329 15.51 15.52 4.68
#